data_AF-A0AAV8VKP7-F1
#
_entry.id   AF-A0AAV8VKP7-F1
#
_cell.length_a   1.000
_cell.length_b   1.000
_cell.length_c   1.000
_cell.angle_alpha   90.00
_cell.angle_beta   90.00
_cell.angle_gamma   90.00
#
_symmetry.space_group_name_H-M   'P 1'
#
loop_
_entity.id
_entity.type
_entity.pdbx_description
1 polymer ?
#
loop_
_entity_poly.entity_id
_entity_poly.type
_entity_poly.pdbx_seq_one_letter_code
_entity_poly.pdbx_strand_id
1 'polypeptide(L)'
;MESLPGPLSATSCLQRDYPSLDKHELIDRCSDYTGACKTKKVHGKVQPPKLKSGREKIVVNEEAKYAIRRAVHVFFRRNELPTLNKVLLAIRKNEVIPKMGKDTLAKTLKTMNFTCGKVDRKSILIERYEIVAWRMEFLRKIRMFRNERKIWLLANQPLKDGNAP
;
A
#
# COMPACT_ATOMS: atom_id res chain seq x y z
N MET A 1 -42.24 18.67 29.73
CA MET A 1 -41.39 18.05 28.69
C MET A 1 -41.64 18.80 27.39
N GLU A 2 -40.90 19.87 27.14
CA GLU A 2 -40.84 20.48 25.80
C GLU A 2 -39.42 20.27 25.30
N SER A 3 -39.27 19.41 24.30
CA SER A 3 -37.99 19.12 23.65
C SER A 3 -37.54 20.35 22.84
N LEU A 4 -36.34 20.86 23.13
CA LEU A 4 -35.73 21.93 22.34
C LEU A 4 -35.58 21.50 20.87
N PRO A 5 -36.00 22.32 19.90
CA PRO A 5 -35.80 22.03 18.49
C PRO A 5 -34.29 22.05 18.19
N GLY A 6 -33.79 20.98 17.56
CA GLY A 6 -32.40 20.89 17.11
C GLY A 6 -32.01 22.02 16.15
N PRO A 7 -30.71 22.22 15.87
CA PRO A 7 -30.26 23.33 15.03
C PRO A 7 -30.94 23.26 13.66
N LEU A 8 -31.77 24.28 13.39
CA LEU A 8 -32.44 24.42 12.11
C LEU A 8 -31.37 24.56 11.02
N SER A 9 -31.49 23.76 9.96
CA SER A 9 -30.66 23.93 8.77
C SER A 9 -30.84 25.36 8.25
N ALA A 10 -29.77 26.01 7.80
CA ALA A 10 -29.84 27.39 7.27
C ALA A 10 -30.92 27.53 6.19
N THR A 11 -31.16 26.46 5.41
CA THR A 11 -32.22 26.38 4.40
C THR A 11 -33.64 26.39 4.99
N SER A 12 -33.87 25.78 6.16
CA SER A 12 -35.20 25.77 6.78
C SER A 12 -35.57 27.12 7.41
N CYS A 13 -34.59 27.89 7.88
CA CYS A 13 -34.84 29.24 8.41
C CYS A 13 -35.25 30.21 7.31
N LEU A 14 -34.51 30.21 6.19
CA LEU A 14 -34.79 31.12 5.08
C LEU A 14 -36.14 30.85 4.40
N GLN A 15 -36.57 29.58 4.34
CA GLN A 15 -37.85 29.21 3.74
C GLN A 15 -39.06 29.60 4.62
N ARG A 16 -38.84 29.76 5.93
CA ARG A 16 -39.85 30.29 6.86
C ARG A 16 -39.97 31.80 6.74
N ASP A 17 -38.84 32.50 6.63
CA ASP A 17 -38.82 33.96 6.59
C ASP A 17 -39.21 34.51 5.20
N TYR A 18 -39.07 33.69 4.14
CA TYR A 18 -39.45 34.01 2.77
C TYR A 18 -40.17 32.83 2.08
N PRO A 19 -41.44 32.55 2.44
CA PRO A 19 -42.18 31.40 1.91
C PRO A 19 -42.56 31.54 0.43
N SER A 20 -42.47 32.76 -0.12
CA SER A 20 -42.74 33.06 -1.53
C SER A 20 -41.51 32.91 -2.44
N LEU A 21 -40.32 32.71 -1.87
CA LEU A 21 -39.10 32.58 -2.66
C LEU A 21 -38.98 31.19 -3.25
N ASP A 22 -38.62 31.11 -4.53
CA ASP A 22 -38.37 29.83 -5.19
C ASP A 22 -37.12 29.15 -4.61
N LYS A 23 -37.10 27.82 -4.63
CA LYS A 23 -36.01 27.00 -4.06
C LYS A 23 -34.65 27.39 -4.65
N HIS A 24 -34.61 27.75 -5.93
CA HIS A 24 -33.38 28.19 -6.58
C HIS A 24 -32.86 29.52 -6.02
N GLU A 25 -33.76 30.45 -5.73
CA GLU A 25 -33.44 31.77 -5.18
C GLU A 25 -32.93 31.68 -3.73
N LEU A 26 -33.49 30.73 -2.97
CA LEU A 26 -33.03 30.40 -1.62
C LEU A 26 -31.59 29.87 -1.61
N ILE A 27 -31.25 29.00 -2.57
CA ILE A 27 -29.92 28.41 -2.72
C ILE A 27 -28.88 29.49 -3.09
N ASP A 28 -29.24 30.41 -3.98
CA ASP A 28 -28.35 31.50 -4.40
C ASP A 28 -28.05 32.44 -3.21
N ARG A 29 -29.06 32.82 -2.40
CA ARG A 29 -28.83 33.60 -1.17
C ARG A 29 -27.98 32.86 -0.14
N CYS A 30 -28.23 31.56 0.09
CA CYS A 30 -27.42 30.76 1.01
C CYS A 30 -25.93 30.73 0.60
N SER A 31 -25.66 30.67 -0.70
CA SER A 31 -24.30 30.70 -1.26
C SER A 31 -23.59 32.03 -0.96
N ASP A 32 -24.31 33.16 -1.13
CA ASP A 32 -23.77 34.50 -0.85
C ASP A 32 -23.43 34.69 0.63
N TYR A 33 -24.26 34.18 1.54
CA TYR A 33 -24.02 34.27 2.99
C TYR A 33 -22.88 33.37 3.49
N THR A 34 -22.70 32.18 2.89
CA THR A 34 -21.72 31.19 3.37
C THR A 34 -20.36 31.27 2.67
N GLY A 35 -20.27 31.95 1.53
CA GLY A 35 -19.04 32.05 0.72
C GLY A 35 -18.56 30.72 0.13
N ALA A 36 -19.30 29.63 0.37
CA ALA A 36 -19.00 28.30 -0.11
C ALA A 36 -19.70 28.09 -1.46
N CYS A 37 -18.89 27.84 -2.50
CA CYS A 37 -19.28 27.46 -3.86
C CYS A 37 -19.66 28.59 -4.84
N LYS A 38 -18.67 29.41 -5.23
CA LYS A 38 -18.72 30.06 -6.55
C LYS A 38 -18.52 29.03 -7.67
N THR A 39 -19.58 28.33 -8.07
CA THR A 39 -19.59 27.72 -9.41
C THR A 39 -19.79 28.84 -10.42
N LYS A 40 -18.78 29.15 -11.23
CA LYS A 40 -18.90 30.19 -12.26
C LYS A 40 -19.91 29.72 -13.31
N LYS A 41 -21.13 30.26 -13.30
CA LYS A 41 -22.10 30.05 -14.39
C LYS A 41 -21.68 30.92 -15.58
N VAL A 42 -20.94 30.34 -16.52
CA VAL A 42 -20.80 30.91 -17.87
C VAL A 42 -21.73 30.10 -18.76
N HIS A 43 -22.94 30.63 -18.98
CA HIS A 43 -23.96 30.10 -19.91
C HIS A 43 -24.42 28.64 -19.64
N GLY A 44 -25.39 28.49 -18.74
CA GLY A 44 -26.42 27.44 -18.83
C GLY A 44 -26.06 25.98 -18.50
N LYS A 45 -24.80 25.58 -18.34
CA LYS A 45 -24.45 24.23 -17.84
C LYS A 45 -23.28 24.27 -16.86
N VAL A 46 -23.52 23.85 -15.62
CA VAL A 46 -22.47 23.62 -14.62
C VAL A 46 -21.67 22.40 -15.07
N GLN A 47 -20.45 22.59 -15.56
CA GLN A 47 -19.54 21.49 -15.84
C GLN A 47 -18.82 21.09 -14.54
N PRO A 48 -18.71 19.79 -14.23
CA PRO A 48 -17.88 19.35 -13.13
C PRO A 48 -16.41 19.76 -13.37
N PRO A 49 -15.63 20.05 -12.31
CA PRO A 49 -14.22 20.38 -12.45
C PRO A 49 -13.49 19.31 -13.27
N LYS A 50 -12.65 19.72 -14.22
CA LYS A 50 -11.81 18.79 -14.99
C LYS A 50 -10.93 17.99 -14.02
N LEU A 51 -11.21 16.69 -13.89
CA LEU A 51 -10.37 15.78 -13.10
C LEU A 51 -9.00 15.71 -13.77
N LYS A 52 -7.93 15.94 -13.00
CA LYS A 52 -6.56 15.69 -13.48
C LYS A 52 -6.40 14.18 -13.69
N SER A 53 -5.78 13.77 -14.79
CA SER A 53 -5.49 12.35 -14.99
C SER A 53 -4.65 11.84 -13.82
N GLY A 54 -4.97 10.64 -13.33
CA GLY A 54 -4.21 10.01 -12.26
C GLY A 54 -2.77 9.75 -12.69
N ARG A 55 -1.85 9.69 -11.71
CA ARG A 55 -0.46 9.26 -11.97
C ARG A 55 -0.45 7.84 -12.53
N GLU A 56 0.35 7.62 -13.57
CA GLU A 56 0.55 6.30 -14.16
C GLU A 56 1.03 5.27 -13.13
N LYS A 57 0.50 4.05 -13.23
CA LYS A 57 0.87 2.96 -12.34
C LYS A 57 2.26 2.45 -12.72
N ILE A 58 3.21 2.58 -11.79
CA ILE A 58 4.53 1.98 -11.93
C ILE A 58 4.37 0.46 -11.96
N VAL A 59 4.62 -0.16 -13.11
CA VAL A 59 4.69 -1.62 -13.26
C VAL A 59 6.10 -2.05 -12.92
N VAL A 60 6.24 -3.03 -12.03
CA VAL A 60 7.54 -3.55 -11.59
C VAL A 60 7.74 -4.92 -12.24
N ASN A 61 8.80 -5.08 -13.03
CA ASN A 61 9.19 -6.33 -13.67
C ASN A 61 9.54 -7.42 -12.64
N GLU A 62 9.45 -8.70 -13.02
CA GLU A 62 9.77 -9.82 -12.12
C GLU A 62 11.23 -9.79 -11.62
N GLU A 63 12.18 -9.39 -12.47
CA GLU A 63 13.59 -9.23 -12.07
C GLU A 63 13.76 -8.18 -10.97
N ALA A 64 13.07 -7.04 -11.10
CA ALA A 64 13.07 -5.99 -10.10
C ALA A 64 12.39 -6.46 -8.80
N LYS A 65 11.30 -7.24 -8.89
CA LYS A 65 10.70 -7.88 -7.70
C LYS A 65 11.69 -8.83 -7.02
N TYR A 66 12.42 -9.65 -7.77
CA TYR A 66 13.43 -10.53 -7.20
C TYR A 66 14.56 -9.74 -6.51
N ALA A 67 15.02 -8.65 -7.11
CA ALA A 67 16.00 -7.76 -6.50
C ALA A 67 15.49 -7.14 -5.19
N ILE A 68 14.23 -6.66 -5.15
CA ILE A 68 13.58 -6.14 -3.93
C ILE A 68 13.54 -7.22 -2.84
N ARG A 69 13.13 -8.45 -3.18
CA ARG A 69 13.08 -9.58 -2.23
C ARG A 69 14.46 -9.87 -1.65
N ARG A 70 15.50 -9.93 -2.48
CA ARG A 70 16.88 -10.11 -2.01
C ARG A 70 17.32 -9.00 -1.06
N ALA A 71 17.02 -7.74 -1.39
CA ALA A 71 17.34 -6.61 -0.54
C ALA A 71 16.70 -6.73 0.85
N VAL A 72 15.44 -7.15 0.93
CA VAL A 72 14.75 -7.42 2.20
C VAL A 72 15.43 -8.56 2.98
N HIS A 73 15.73 -9.69 2.32
CA HIS A 73 16.38 -10.83 2.98
C HIS A 73 17.80 -10.54 3.48
N VAL A 74 18.52 -9.59 2.90
CA VAL A 74 19.82 -9.16 3.43
C VAL A 74 19.68 -8.62 4.85
N PHE A 75 18.62 -7.87 5.16
CA PHE A 75 18.38 -7.38 6.52
C PHE A 75 18.10 -8.53 7.49
N PHE A 76 17.28 -9.50 7.10
CA PHE A 76 17.02 -10.69 7.90
C PHE A 76 18.29 -11.51 8.16
N ARG A 77 19.18 -11.66 7.16
CA ARG A 77 20.48 -12.33 7.33
C ARG A 77 21.39 -11.59 8.32
N ARG A 78 21.31 -10.27 8.38
CA ARG A 78 22.06 -9.43 9.32
C ARG A 78 21.40 -9.31 10.68
N ASN A 79 20.27 -10.01 10.90
CA ASN A 79 19.44 -9.89 12.09
C ASN A 79 18.99 -8.44 12.37
N GLU A 80 18.88 -7.62 11.32
CA GLU A 80 18.39 -6.25 11.40
C GLU A 80 16.92 -6.18 11.00
N LEU A 81 16.16 -5.33 11.68
CA LEU A 81 14.75 -5.10 11.34
C LEU A 81 14.62 -4.35 10.00
N PRO A 82 14.02 -4.96 8.95
CA PRO A 82 13.77 -4.28 7.69
C PRO A 82 12.60 -3.32 7.86
N THR A 83 12.89 -2.03 7.96
CA THR A 83 11.87 -0.98 7.87
C THR A 83 11.73 -0.52 6.42
N LEU A 84 10.55 -0.01 6.07
CA LEU A 84 10.28 0.44 4.70
C LEU A 84 11.30 1.49 4.22
N ASN A 85 11.74 2.39 5.12
CA ASN A 85 12.74 3.41 4.80
C ASN A 85 14.13 2.79 4.56
N LYS A 86 14.56 1.83 5.38
CA LYS A 86 15.84 1.11 5.18
C LYS A 86 15.86 0.35 3.86
N VAL A 87 14.77 -0.35 3.57
CA VAL A 87 14.61 -1.10 2.32
C VAL A 87 14.61 -0.15 1.12
N LEU A 88 13.91 0.99 1.20
CA LEU A 88 13.91 2.01 0.15
C LEU A 88 15.32 2.56 -0.13
N LEU A 89 16.10 2.83 0.92
CA LEU A 89 17.49 3.27 0.78
C LEU A 89 18.36 2.19 0.13
N ALA A 90 18.21 0.93 0.51
CA ALA A 90 18.92 -0.18 -0.10
C ALA A 90 18.55 -0.35 -1.58
N ILE A 91 17.26 -0.22 -1.92
CA ILE A 91 16.77 -0.33 -3.29
C ILE A 91 17.33 0.79 -4.17
N ARG A 92 17.35 2.04 -3.68
CA ARG A 92 17.87 3.20 -4.44
C ARG A 92 19.33 3.07 -4.84
N LYS A 93 20.12 2.25 -4.14
CA LYS A 93 21.52 1.95 -4.49
C LYS A 93 21.67 0.96 -5.64
N ASN A 94 20.61 0.20 -5.96
CA ASN A 94 20.64 -0.78 -7.04
C ASN A 94 20.12 -0.14 -8.34
N GLU A 95 20.88 -0.30 -9.42
CA GLU A 95 20.52 0.27 -10.74
C GLU A 95 19.42 -0.53 -11.44
N VAL A 96 19.23 -1.80 -11.08
CA VAL A 96 18.25 -2.71 -11.69
C VAL A 96 16.80 -2.35 -11.36
N ILE A 97 16.57 -1.62 -10.26
CA ILE A 97 15.22 -1.34 -9.77
C ILE A 97 14.81 0.08 -10.20
N PRO A 98 13.65 0.27 -10.86
CA PRO A 98 13.18 1.60 -11.22
C PRO A 98 13.00 2.49 -9.98
N LYS A 99 13.39 3.77 -10.10
CA LYS A 99 13.27 4.74 -9.01
C LYS A 99 11.80 4.90 -8.59
N MET A 100 11.47 4.42 -7.39
CA MET A 100 10.10 4.39 -6.89
C MET A 100 9.95 5.12 -5.54
N GLY A 101 8.74 5.60 -5.28
CA GLY A 101 8.38 6.22 -4.01
C GLY A 101 8.10 5.21 -2.90
N LYS A 102 8.01 5.70 -1.66
CA LYS A 102 7.72 4.88 -0.47
C LYS A 102 6.38 4.14 -0.58
N ASP A 103 5.35 4.82 -1.04
CA ASP A 103 4.00 4.24 -1.18
C ASP A 103 3.94 3.18 -2.27
N THR A 104 4.62 3.42 -3.39
CA THR A 104 4.76 2.43 -4.46
C THR A 104 5.47 1.19 -3.93
N LEU A 105 6.57 1.36 -3.17
CA LEU A 105 7.30 0.24 -2.59
C LEU A 105 6.43 -0.56 -1.62
N ALA A 106 5.65 0.12 -0.77
CA ALA A 106 4.72 -0.55 0.13
C ALA A 106 3.67 -1.39 -0.62
N LYS A 107 3.12 -0.86 -1.71
CA LYS A 107 2.18 -1.59 -2.58
C LYS A 107 2.84 -2.79 -3.25
N THR A 108 4.04 -2.62 -3.81
CA THR A 108 4.82 -3.70 -4.43
C THR A 108 5.14 -4.80 -3.42
N LEU A 109 5.57 -4.45 -2.21
CA LEU A 109 5.83 -5.42 -1.14
C LEU A 109 4.56 -6.19 -0.75
N LYS A 110 3.41 -5.53 -0.67
CA LYS A 110 2.10 -6.18 -0.49
C LYS A 110 1.80 -7.20 -1.60
N THR A 111 2.03 -6.84 -2.86
CA THR A 111 1.83 -7.78 -3.99
C THR A 111 2.77 -8.99 -3.95
N MET A 112 3.93 -8.83 -3.32
CA MET A 112 4.92 -9.89 -3.12
C MET A 112 4.70 -10.69 -1.83
N ASN A 113 3.53 -10.52 -1.19
CA ASN A 113 3.14 -11.18 0.05
C ASN A 113 4.00 -10.81 1.27
N PHE A 114 4.59 -9.61 1.31
CA PHE A 114 5.15 -9.07 2.54
C PHE A 114 4.09 -8.28 3.29
N THR A 115 4.03 -8.49 4.61
CA THR A 115 3.12 -7.76 5.50
C THR A 115 3.93 -6.76 6.32
N CYS A 116 3.41 -5.55 6.47
CA CYS A 116 4.00 -4.57 7.37
C CYS A 116 3.30 -4.70 8.74
N GLY A 117 4.02 -5.22 9.73
CA GLY A 117 3.58 -5.22 11.12
C GLY A 117 4.02 -3.96 11.87
N LYS A 118 3.51 -3.76 13.08
CA LYS A 118 4.05 -2.80 14.04
C LYS A 118 4.67 -3.58 15.19
N VAL A 119 5.89 -3.24 15.56
CA VAL A 119 6.50 -3.65 16.82
C VAL A 119 6.89 -2.35 17.51
N ASP A 120 6.26 -2.09 18.65
CA ASP A 120 6.27 -0.79 19.34
C ASP A 120 5.84 0.38 18.42
N ARG A 121 6.57 1.50 18.48
CA ARG A 121 6.40 2.69 17.63
C ARG A 121 7.01 2.53 16.23
N LYS A 122 7.52 1.35 15.85
CA LYS A 122 8.23 1.10 14.58
C LYS A 122 7.43 0.14 13.68
N SER A 123 7.31 0.47 12.38
CA SER A 123 6.74 -0.45 11.40
C SER A 123 7.83 -1.36 10.84
N ILE A 124 7.58 -2.67 10.90
CA ILE A 124 8.52 -3.73 10.49
C ILE A 124 7.93 -4.48 9.31
N LEU A 125 8.77 -4.78 8.32
CA LEU A 125 8.41 -5.65 7.22
C LEU A 125 8.60 -7.11 7.66
N ILE A 126 7.54 -7.91 7.60
CA ILE A 126 7.50 -9.29 8.06
C ILE A 126 7.11 -10.17 6.86
N GLU A 127 7.79 -11.32 6.70
CA GLU A 127 7.39 -12.36 5.76
C GLU A 127 6.10 -13.03 6.24
N ARG A 128 5.26 -13.55 5.33
CA ARG A 128 4.07 -14.30 5.74
C ARG A 128 4.44 -15.41 6.72
N TYR A 129 3.72 -15.42 7.85
CA TYR A 129 3.91 -16.37 8.94
C TYR A 129 3.91 -17.83 8.46
N GLU A 130 3.04 -18.18 7.51
CA GLU A 130 2.95 -19.53 6.92
C GLU A 130 4.27 -19.99 6.28
N ILE A 131 4.97 -19.12 5.55
CA ILE A 131 6.25 -19.47 4.90
C ILE A 131 7.34 -19.69 5.96
N VAL A 132 7.34 -18.86 7.01
CA VAL A 132 8.26 -19.01 8.14
C VAL A 132 7.97 -20.31 8.89
N ALA A 133 6.70 -20.60 9.16
CA ALA A 133 6.25 -21.83 9.80
C ALA A 133 6.67 -23.07 8.99
N TRP A 134 6.46 -23.06 7.66
CA TRP A 134 6.91 -24.15 6.78
C TRP A 134 8.43 -24.32 6.80
N ARG A 135 9.21 -23.23 6.80
CA ARG A 135 10.67 -23.32 6.92
C ARG A 135 11.11 -23.89 8.26
N MET A 136 10.50 -23.45 9.35
CA MET A 136 10.78 -23.99 10.68
C MET A 136 10.43 -25.47 10.75
N GLU A 137 9.28 -25.87 10.24
CA GLU A 137 8.82 -27.25 10.20
C GLU A 137 9.73 -28.13 9.35
N PHE A 138 10.12 -27.65 8.17
CA PHE A 138 11.09 -28.30 7.31
C PHE A 138 12.44 -28.50 8.01
N LEU A 139 12.96 -27.47 8.69
CA LEU A 139 14.22 -27.56 9.44
C LEU A 139 14.13 -28.52 10.62
N ARG A 140 12.98 -28.57 11.33
CA ARG A 140 12.72 -29.56 12.39
C ARG A 140 12.75 -30.97 11.83
N LYS A 141 12.04 -31.22 10.72
CA LYS A 141 12.04 -32.50 10.02
C LYS A 141 13.44 -32.91 9.58
N ILE A 142 14.23 -32.00 9.00
CA ILE A 142 15.63 -32.27 8.65
C ILE A 142 16.44 -32.66 9.88
N ARG A 143 16.32 -31.94 11.00
CA ARG A 143 17.04 -32.29 12.25
C ARG A 143 16.66 -33.69 12.74
N MET A 144 15.36 -34.00 12.75
CA MET A 144 14.85 -35.32 13.13
C MET A 144 15.43 -36.42 12.23
N PHE A 145 15.38 -36.25 10.91
CA PHE A 145 15.93 -37.23 9.96
C PHE A 145 17.45 -37.37 10.05
N ARG A 146 18.20 -36.31 10.41
CA ARG A 146 19.65 -36.39 10.69
C ARG A 146 19.95 -37.24 11.92
N ASN A 147 19.18 -37.07 12.99
CA ASN A 147 19.31 -37.87 14.20
C ASN A 147 18.98 -39.35 13.96
N GLU A 148 17.95 -39.62 13.15
CA GLU A 148 17.54 -40.98 12.77
C GLU A 148 18.44 -41.62 11.70
N ARG A 149 19.48 -40.93 11.19
CA ARG A 149 20.35 -41.36 10.08
C ARG A 149 19.58 -41.76 8.80
N LYS A 150 18.39 -41.21 8.58
CA LYS A 150 17.51 -41.54 7.43
C LYS A 150 17.70 -40.65 6.20
N ILE A 151 18.63 -39.70 6.22
CA ILE A 151 18.87 -38.82 5.07
C ILE A 151 19.89 -39.46 4.13
N TRP A 152 19.39 -40.13 3.10
CA TRP A 152 20.17 -40.43 1.91
C TRP A 152 20.17 -39.16 1.03
N LEU A 153 21.24 -38.38 1.09
CA LEU A 153 21.45 -37.31 0.11
C LEU A 153 21.80 -37.99 -1.22
N LEU A 154 20.81 -38.12 -2.11
CA LEU A 154 21.10 -38.32 -3.52
C LEU A 154 21.72 -37.01 -4.01
N ALA A 155 23.03 -36.89 -3.88
CA ALA A 155 23.77 -35.83 -4.53
C ALA A 155 23.62 -36.09 -6.03
N ASN A 156 22.75 -35.33 -6.70
CA ASN A 156 22.81 -35.21 -8.15
C ASN A 156 24.17 -34.58 -8.46
N GLN A 157 25.16 -35.44 -8.69
CA GLN A 157 26.47 -35.02 -9.16
C GLN A 157 26.23 -34.29 -10.49
N PRO A 158 26.85 -33.12 -10.72
CA PRO A 158 26.91 -32.60 -12.08
C PRO A 158 27.57 -33.70 -12.93
N LEU A 159 26.92 -34.05 -14.04
CA LEU A 159 27.55 -34.84 -15.09
C LEU A 159 28.91 -34.20 -15.36
N LYS A 160 29.98 -34.92 -15.02
CA LYS A 160 31.31 -34.54 -15.49
C LYS A 160 31.21 -34.68 -17.00
N ASP A 161 31.12 -33.57 -17.70
CA ASP A 161 31.31 -33.54 -19.15
C ASP A 161 32.68 -34.17 -19.40
N GLY A 162 32.65 -35.42 -19.82
CA GLY A 162 33.83 -36.15 -20.22
C GLY A 162 34.31 -35.54 -21.52
N ASN A 163 35.34 -34.70 -21.45
CA ASN A 163 36.59 -35.00 -22.15
C ASN A 163 37.68 -33.98 -21.82
N ALA A 164 38.78 -34.50 -21.29
CA ALA A 164 40.13 -34.04 -21.60
C ALA A 164 40.96 -35.33 -21.78
N PRO A 165 42.01 -35.37 -22.63
CA PRO A 165 42.49 -34.40 -23.62
C PRO A 165 42.02 -34.66 -25.06
#